data_AF-A0A3Q8D079-F1
#
_entry.id   AF-A0A3Q8D079-F1
#
_cell.length_a   1.000
_cell.length_b   1.000
_cell.length_c   1.000
_cell.angle_alpha   90.00
_cell.angle_beta   90.00
_cell.angle_gamma   90.00
#
_symmetry.space_group_name_H-M   'P 1'
#
loop_
_entity.id
_entity.type
_entity.pdbx_description
1 polymer ?
#
loop_
_entity_poly.entity_id
_entity_poly.type
_entity_poly.pdbx_seq_one_letter_code
_entity_poly.pdbx_strand_id
1 'polypeptide(L)'
;MQQVVAGKDLSYQKTAAAINEIMTGQVSDIQIAAFLTALTAKGETIDEIAGAAAAMQEWSRRTTDTHYVIGSVMGPAPFPAMVADFQAIISQEIKKQLLAETGKLPDAVVACVGGGSNAAMGAFYHFIADPTVRLIGCEAAGKGVDTDQHAATIERGSTGIFHGMKSIFLQNNDGQIDEVYSISAGLDYPGIGPQHAALAAAKRAEYVGITDDEAVAAFEYVAREEGIIAAIESCHAVAYVRKLAPTMRPDQIIVCNLSGRGDKDVAAIARYRGKKIYD
;
A
#
# COMPACT_ATOMS: atom_id res chain seq x y z
N MET A 1 -29.44 6.30 2.99
CA MET A 1 -28.80 5.22 3.77
C MET A 1 -29.78 4.16 4.29
N GLN A 2 -30.79 4.49 5.09
CA GLN A 2 -31.71 3.49 5.69
C GLN A 2 -32.42 2.59 4.65
N GLN A 3 -32.67 3.08 3.44
CA GLN A 3 -33.29 2.28 2.37
C GLN A 3 -32.38 1.13 1.90
N VAL A 4 -31.08 1.38 1.74
CA VAL A 4 -30.09 0.34 1.37
C VAL A 4 -29.93 -0.66 2.50
N VAL A 5 -29.87 -0.19 3.75
CA VAL A 5 -29.83 -1.06 4.94
C VAL A 5 -31.06 -1.99 5.01
N ALA A 6 -32.19 -1.54 4.47
CA ALA A 6 -33.41 -2.34 4.33
C ALA A 6 -33.48 -3.16 3.03
N GLY A 7 -32.38 -3.28 2.28
CA GLY A 7 -32.28 -4.07 1.05
C GLY A 7 -32.93 -3.42 -0.18
N LYS A 8 -33.22 -2.12 -0.16
CA LYS A 8 -33.84 -1.39 -1.29
C LYS A 8 -32.81 -0.59 -2.07
N ASP A 9 -33.05 -0.48 -3.37
CA ASP A 9 -32.22 0.32 -4.27
C ASP A 9 -32.40 1.82 -4.03
N LEU A 10 -31.30 2.56 -4.18
CA LEU A 10 -31.33 4.01 -4.29
C LEU A 10 -31.37 4.43 -5.75
N SER A 11 -32.19 5.45 -6.04
CA SER A 11 -32.07 6.17 -7.30
C SER A 11 -30.80 7.02 -7.31
N TYR A 12 -30.33 7.37 -8.51
CA TYR A 12 -29.18 8.24 -8.74
C TYR A 12 -29.10 9.43 -7.78
N GLN A 13 -30.18 10.22 -7.66
CA GLN A 13 -30.21 11.42 -6.82
C GLN A 13 -30.07 11.10 -5.33
N LYS A 14 -30.67 10.00 -4.88
CA LYS A 14 -30.59 9.59 -3.46
C LYS A 14 -29.22 9.03 -3.14
N THR A 15 -28.58 8.34 -4.08
CA THR A 15 -27.21 7.88 -3.91
C THR A 15 -26.24 9.04 -3.85
N ALA A 16 -26.36 10.00 -4.78
CA ALA A 16 -25.54 11.21 -4.76
C ALA A 16 -25.68 11.99 -3.44
N ALA A 17 -26.91 12.15 -2.94
CA ALA A 17 -27.15 12.80 -1.65
C ALA A 17 -26.55 12.01 -0.47
N ALA A 18 -26.72 10.69 -0.44
CA ALA A 18 -26.16 9.84 0.61
C ALA A 18 -24.63 9.89 0.62
N ILE A 19 -23.98 9.81 -0.55
CA ILE A 19 -22.53 9.95 -0.66
C ILE A 19 -22.08 11.35 -0.26
N ASN A 20 -22.82 12.40 -0.62
CA ASN A 20 -22.49 13.77 -0.20
C ASN A 20 -22.56 13.95 1.33
N GLU A 21 -23.55 13.37 2.00
CA GLU A 21 -23.63 13.39 3.48
C GLU A 21 -22.43 12.68 4.12
N ILE A 22 -21.96 11.56 3.55
CA ILE A 22 -20.73 10.86 3.98
C ILE A 22 -19.53 11.79 3.79
N MET A 23 -19.36 12.34 2.59
CA MET A 23 -18.19 13.15 2.21
C MET A 23 -18.12 14.48 2.97
N THR A 24 -19.25 14.97 3.48
CA THR A 24 -19.31 16.19 4.31
C THR A 24 -19.17 15.91 5.81
N GLY A 25 -18.95 14.66 6.21
CA GLY A 25 -18.79 14.27 7.61
C GLY A 25 -20.06 14.43 8.45
N GLN A 26 -21.24 14.50 7.81
CA GLN A 26 -22.52 14.60 8.50
C GLN A 26 -23.04 13.25 9.02
N VAL A 27 -22.28 12.18 8.76
CA VAL A 27 -22.65 10.80 9.01
C VAL A 27 -21.58 10.14 9.87
N SER A 28 -22.00 9.34 10.85
CA SER A 28 -21.09 8.60 11.73
C SER A 28 -20.46 7.38 11.04
N ASP A 29 -19.29 6.94 11.52
CA ASP A 29 -18.60 5.75 11.02
C ASP A 29 -19.48 4.50 10.99
N ILE A 30 -20.36 4.34 11.98
CA ILE A 30 -21.32 3.23 12.07
C ILE A 30 -22.32 3.27 10.90
N GLN A 31 -22.80 4.46 10.56
CA GLN A 31 -23.74 4.64 9.45
C GLN A 31 -23.06 4.45 8.09
N ILE A 32 -21.79 4.86 7.96
CA ILE A 32 -20.97 4.58 6.77
C ILE A 32 -20.79 3.08 6.61
N ALA A 33 -20.34 2.39 7.67
CA ALA A 33 -20.14 0.94 7.65
C ALA A 33 -21.42 0.17 7.34
N ALA A 34 -22.55 0.55 7.95
CA ALA A 34 -23.85 -0.06 7.68
C ALA A 34 -24.31 0.15 6.23
N PHE A 35 -24.07 1.33 5.67
CA PHE A 35 -24.38 1.65 4.27
C PHE A 35 -23.54 0.84 3.29
N LEU A 36 -22.22 0.80 3.48
CA LEU A 36 -21.30 0.04 2.62
C LEU A 36 -21.58 -1.47 2.70
N THR A 37 -21.73 -2.01 3.91
CA THR A 37 -22.06 -3.44 4.11
C THR A 37 -23.34 -3.82 3.39
N ALA A 38 -24.36 -2.96 3.43
CA ALA A 38 -25.63 -3.22 2.77
C ALA A 38 -25.54 -3.12 1.24
N LEU A 39 -24.73 -2.19 0.70
CA LEU A 39 -24.44 -2.13 -0.74
C LEU A 39 -23.72 -3.40 -1.21
N THR A 40 -22.67 -3.82 -0.51
CA THR A 40 -21.90 -5.03 -0.83
C THR A 40 -22.78 -6.28 -0.75
N ALA A 41 -23.64 -6.37 0.27
CA ALA A 41 -24.50 -7.55 0.46
C ALA A 41 -25.62 -7.67 -0.60
N LYS A 42 -26.17 -6.55 -1.09
CA LYS A 42 -27.27 -6.57 -2.07
C LYS A 42 -26.80 -6.56 -3.53
N GLY A 43 -25.60 -6.03 -3.79
CA GLY A 43 -25.12 -5.68 -5.13
C GLY A 43 -25.53 -4.28 -5.55
N GLU A 44 -24.60 -3.55 -6.14
CA GLU A 44 -24.77 -2.15 -6.55
C GLU A 44 -25.50 -2.06 -7.90
N THR A 45 -26.42 -1.10 -8.02
CA THR A 45 -27.10 -0.78 -9.28
C THR A 45 -26.34 0.28 -10.07
N ILE A 46 -26.60 0.39 -11.38
CA ILE A 46 -26.00 1.43 -12.24
C ILE A 46 -26.31 2.84 -11.71
N ASP A 47 -27.55 3.07 -11.24
CA ASP A 47 -27.95 4.35 -10.67
C ASP A 47 -27.20 4.68 -9.38
N GLU A 48 -26.91 3.68 -8.55
CA GLU A 48 -26.09 3.84 -7.36
C GLU A 48 -24.65 4.19 -7.70
N ILE A 49 -24.04 3.44 -8.62
CA ILE A 49 -22.67 3.70 -9.08
C ILE A 49 -22.55 5.09 -9.72
N ALA A 50 -23.49 5.45 -10.60
CA ALA A 50 -23.50 6.75 -11.25
C ALA A 50 -23.73 7.91 -10.27
N GLY A 51 -24.63 7.73 -9.30
CA GLY A 51 -24.91 8.72 -8.26
C GLY A 51 -23.70 8.95 -7.35
N ALA A 52 -23.00 7.89 -6.97
CA ALA A 52 -21.77 7.98 -6.18
C ALA A 52 -20.66 8.71 -6.95
N ALA A 53 -20.44 8.32 -8.22
CA ALA A 53 -19.47 8.99 -9.09
C ALA A 53 -19.78 10.48 -9.27
N ALA A 54 -21.06 10.85 -9.42
CA ALA A 54 -21.47 12.25 -9.55
C ALA A 54 -21.24 13.07 -8.27
N ALA A 55 -21.50 12.51 -7.09
CA ALA A 55 -21.20 13.17 -5.82
C ALA A 55 -19.69 13.36 -5.62
N MET A 56 -18.89 12.35 -5.97
CA MET A 56 -17.43 12.44 -5.96
C MET A 56 -16.93 13.47 -6.99
N GLN A 57 -17.55 13.55 -8.17
CA GLN A 57 -17.26 14.59 -9.18
C GLN A 57 -17.61 15.99 -8.68
N GLU A 58 -18.74 16.17 -7.99
CA GLU A 58 -19.12 17.48 -7.44
C GLU A 58 -18.15 17.93 -6.36
N TRP A 59 -17.70 17.01 -5.51
CA TRP A 59 -16.64 17.31 -4.55
C TRP A 59 -15.31 17.63 -5.25
N SER A 60 -15.01 16.96 -6.36
CA SER A 60 -13.86 17.30 -7.21
C SER A 60 -13.94 18.71 -7.82
N ARG A 61 -15.12 19.35 -7.86
CA ARG A 61 -15.28 20.75 -8.30
C ARG A 61 -15.00 21.78 -7.20
N ARG A 62 -14.93 21.37 -5.93
CA ARG A 62 -14.61 22.25 -4.78
C ARG A 62 -13.11 22.39 -4.53
N THR A 63 -12.30 22.46 -5.58
CA THR A 63 -10.84 22.62 -5.46
C THR A 63 -10.40 23.94 -4.82
N THR A 64 -11.30 24.93 -4.73
CA THR A 64 -11.00 26.26 -4.19
C THR A 64 -10.96 26.34 -2.67
N ASP A 65 -11.65 25.43 -1.97
CA ASP A 65 -11.75 25.44 -0.50
C ASP A 65 -11.44 24.07 0.14
N THR A 66 -11.20 23.05 -0.67
CA THR A 66 -11.02 21.68 -0.22
C THR A 66 -9.75 21.09 -0.82
N HIS A 67 -8.85 20.60 0.04
CA HIS A 67 -7.62 19.92 -0.38
C HIS A 67 -7.77 18.40 -0.22
N TYR A 68 -7.53 17.66 -1.31
CA TYR A 68 -7.49 16.21 -1.27
C TYR A 68 -6.14 15.72 -0.75
N VAL A 69 -6.13 15.13 0.44
CA VAL A 69 -4.94 14.54 1.07
C VAL A 69 -4.79 13.10 0.60
N ILE A 70 -3.97 12.90 -0.43
CA ILE A 70 -3.65 11.56 -0.93
C ILE A 70 -2.72 10.82 0.03
N GLY A 71 -2.93 9.51 0.18
CA GLY A 71 -2.24 8.69 1.18
C GLY A 71 -0.96 7.97 0.71
N SER A 72 -0.47 8.17 -0.52
CA SER A 72 0.68 7.44 -1.06
C SER A 72 1.33 8.17 -2.25
N VAL A 73 2.49 7.71 -2.75
CA VAL A 73 3.21 8.30 -3.91
C VAL A 73 2.56 7.94 -5.26
N MET A 74 1.23 7.97 -5.31
CA MET A 74 0.41 7.65 -6.46
C MET A 74 -0.39 8.87 -6.92
N GLY A 75 -1.20 8.69 -7.96
CA GLY A 75 -2.09 9.74 -8.45
C GLY A 75 -1.44 10.69 -9.46
N PRO A 76 -2.20 11.69 -9.95
CA PRO A 76 -1.70 12.64 -10.92
C PRO A 76 -0.61 13.54 -10.34
N ALA A 77 0.23 14.11 -11.21
CA ALA A 77 1.11 15.19 -10.78
C ALA A 77 0.29 16.35 -10.17
N PRO A 78 0.74 16.95 -9.04
CA PRO A 78 2.05 16.83 -8.41
C PRO A 78 2.15 15.80 -7.27
N PHE A 79 1.09 15.02 -7.00
CA PHE A 79 0.96 14.21 -5.80
C PHE A 79 2.12 13.21 -5.55
N PRO A 80 2.57 12.39 -6.52
CA PRO A 80 3.68 11.47 -6.29
C PRO A 80 4.96 12.17 -5.80
N ALA A 81 5.33 13.29 -6.45
CA ALA A 81 6.51 14.05 -6.09
C ALA A 81 6.36 14.71 -4.71
N MET A 82 5.22 15.33 -4.46
CA MET A 82 4.93 15.99 -3.18
C MET A 82 4.98 15.01 -1.99
N VAL A 83 4.35 13.84 -2.12
CA VAL A 83 4.37 12.82 -1.06
C VAL A 83 5.78 12.25 -0.88
N ALA A 84 6.52 12.02 -1.96
CA ALA A 84 7.91 11.58 -1.88
C ALA A 84 8.80 12.59 -1.14
N ASP A 85 8.65 13.88 -1.45
CA ASP A 85 9.40 14.96 -0.80
C ASP A 85 9.08 15.05 0.71
N PHE A 86 7.81 14.95 1.10
CA PHE A 86 7.43 14.95 2.51
C PHE A 86 7.94 13.72 3.28
N GLN A 87 8.09 12.59 2.60
CA GLN A 87 8.59 11.35 3.21
C GLN A 87 10.11 11.21 3.13
N ALA A 88 10.80 12.07 2.36
CA ALA A 88 12.25 12.04 2.19
C ALA A 88 13.01 12.18 3.51
N ILE A 89 12.38 12.78 4.54
CA ILE A 89 12.93 12.86 5.90
C ILE A 89 13.38 11.49 6.43
N ILE A 90 12.70 10.40 6.07
CA ILE A 90 13.07 9.04 6.47
C ILE A 90 14.50 8.71 6.01
N SER A 91 14.81 8.88 4.72
CA SER A 91 16.17 8.62 4.23
C SER A 91 17.20 9.64 4.68
N GLN A 92 16.81 10.89 4.96
CA GLN A 92 17.70 11.88 5.58
C GLN A 92 18.16 11.40 6.96
N GLU A 93 17.22 10.94 7.78
CA GLU A 93 17.49 10.45 9.13
C GLU A 93 18.32 9.17 9.10
N ILE A 94 17.97 8.20 8.23
CA ILE A 94 18.76 6.98 8.02
C ILE A 94 20.22 7.35 7.70
N LYS A 95 20.44 8.24 6.72
CA LYS A 95 21.79 8.62 6.28
C LYS A 95 22.56 9.28 7.43
N LYS A 96 21.92 10.18 8.18
CA LYS A 96 22.54 10.87 9.32
C LYS A 96 22.90 9.91 10.46
N GLN A 97 21.96 9.04 10.86
CA GLN A 97 22.15 8.09 11.94
C GLN A 97 23.23 7.07 11.58
N LEU A 98 23.15 6.49 10.38
CA LEU A 98 24.10 5.45 9.97
C LEU A 98 25.51 5.99 9.78
N LEU A 99 25.68 7.20 9.25
CA LEU A 99 26.99 7.84 9.16
C LEU A 99 27.58 8.15 10.55
N ALA A 100 26.74 8.54 11.52
CA ALA A 100 27.20 8.79 12.88
C ALA A 100 27.66 7.50 13.59
N GLU A 101 26.99 6.37 13.35
CA GLU A 101 27.30 5.10 14.00
C GLU A 101 28.41 4.32 13.29
N THR A 102 28.44 4.33 11.96
CA THR A 102 29.26 3.40 11.17
C THR A 102 30.24 4.09 10.23
N GLY A 103 30.09 5.40 10.02
CA GLY A 103 30.93 6.17 9.10
C GLY A 103 30.76 5.85 7.62
N LYS A 104 29.80 4.98 7.25
CA LYS A 104 29.54 4.57 5.86
C LYS A 104 28.05 4.56 5.51
N LEU A 105 27.77 4.53 4.22
CA LEU A 105 26.43 4.32 3.67
C LEU A 105 26.03 2.83 3.78
N PRO A 106 24.72 2.50 3.74
CA PRO A 106 24.30 1.10 3.75
C PRO A 106 24.62 0.42 2.41
N ASP A 107 24.83 -0.90 2.44
CA ASP A 107 24.95 -1.69 1.21
C ASP A 107 23.58 -1.93 0.57
N ALA A 108 22.52 -2.01 1.37
CA ALA A 108 21.15 -2.16 0.90
C ALA A 108 20.15 -1.40 1.79
N VAL A 109 19.13 -0.82 1.15
CA VAL A 109 17.92 -0.29 1.80
C VAL A 109 16.73 -1.11 1.31
N VAL A 110 15.99 -1.69 2.25
CA VAL A 110 14.86 -2.59 1.99
C VAL A 110 13.58 -2.01 2.58
N ALA A 111 12.50 -1.98 1.80
CA ALA A 111 11.20 -1.49 2.24
C ALA A 111 10.04 -2.24 1.56
N CYS A 112 8.88 -2.33 2.21
CA CYS A 112 7.68 -2.93 1.64
C CYS A 112 6.97 -1.96 0.69
N VAL A 113 6.44 -2.48 -0.43
CA VAL A 113 5.88 -1.68 -1.52
C VAL A 113 4.49 -2.20 -1.89
N GLY A 114 3.46 -1.40 -1.60
CA GLY A 114 2.11 -1.55 -2.15
C GLY A 114 1.96 -0.63 -3.36
N GLY A 115 1.13 0.40 -3.25
CA GLY A 115 1.05 1.48 -4.26
C GLY A 115 2.28 2.40 -4.38
N GLY A 116 3.46 1.96 -3.93
CA GLY A 116 4.61 2.83 -3.66
C GLY A 116 4.46 3.52 -2.31
N SER A 117 4.40 2.74 -1.23
CA SER A 117 4.12 3.32 0.10
C SER A 117 5.03 4.53 0.34
N ASN A 118 4.42 5.58 0.88
CA ASN A 118 5.06 6.81 1.35
C ASN A 118 6.40 6.53 2.03
N ALA A 119 6.42 5.53 2.92
CA ALA A 119 7.61 5.14 3.66
C ALA A 119 8.70 4.51 2.77
N ALA A 120 8.35 3.71 1.75
CA ALA A 120 9.34 3.08 0.87
C ALA A 120 10.04 4.08 -0.04
N MET A 121 9.30 4.97 -0.71
CA MET A 121 9.92 6.03 -1.50
C MET A 121 10.71 7.00 -0.60
N GLY A 122 10.18 7.34 0.57
CA GLY A 122 10.88 8.15 1.57
C GLY A 122 12.21 7.54 2.02
N ALA A 123 12.25 6.22 2.20
CA ALA A 123 13.47 5.47 2.56
C ALA A 123 14.48 5.38 1.41
N PHE A 124 14.05 5.43 0.14
CA PHE A 124 14.95 5.40 -1.02
C PHE A 124 15.45 6.77 -1.45
N TYR A 125 14.67 7.82 -1.23
CA TYR A 125 14.83 9.14 -1.85
C TYR A 125 16.27 9.64 -1.93
N HIS A 126 16.97 9.75 -0.80
CA HIS A 126 18.35 10.28 -0.74
C HIS A 126 19.45 9.28 -1.11
N PHE A 127 19.08 8.03 -1.43
CA PHE A 127 19.99 6.99 -1.91
C PHE A 127 19.82 6.72 -3.41
N ILE A 128 18.77 7.25 -4.07
CA ILE A 128 18.56 7.07 -5.52
C ILE A 128 19.79 7.49 -6.32
N ALA A 129 20.45 8.58 -5.93
CA ALA A 129 21.65 9.08 -6.60
C ALA A 129 22.94 8.31 -6.25
N ASP A 130 22.92 7.44 -5.22
CA ASP A 130 24.09 6.70 -4.73
C ASP A 130 24.11 5.28 -5.32
N PRO A 131 24.85 5.00 -6.42
CA PRO A 131 24.78 3.71 -7.13
C PRO A 131 25.35 2.54 -6.34
N THR A 132 26.12 2.81 -5.28
CA THR A 132 26.68 1.78 -4.39
C THR A 132 25.63 1.22 -3.43
N VAL A 133 24.49 1.89 -3.25
CA VAL A 133 23.42 1.48 -2.35
C VAL A 133 22.35 0.74 -3.14
N ARG A 134 22.12 -0.53 -2.82
CA ARG A 134 21.01 -1.31 -3.42
C ARG A 134 19.68 -0.84 -2.84
N LEU A 135 18.68 -0.65 -3.69
CA LEU A 135 17.32 -0.27 -3.29
C LEU A 135 16.40 -1.42 -3.60
N ILE A 136 15.73 -1.97 -2.59
CA ILE A 136 14.97 -3.21 -2.73
C ILE A 136 13.55 -3.04 -2.19
N GLY A 137 12.58 -3.07 -3.09
CA GLY A 137 11.16 -3.01 -2.78
C GLY A 137 10.55 -4.40 -2.66
N CYS A 138 9.87 -4.68 -1.55
CA CYS A 138 9.20 -5.97 -1.32
C CYS A 138 7.70 -5.83 -1.58
N GLU A 139 7.21 -6.42 -2.66
CA GLU A 139 5.79 -6.44 -3.03
C GLU A 139 5.07 -7.62 -2.36
N ALA A 140 3.76 -7.49 -2.18
CA ALA A 140 2.94 -8.58 -1.65
C ALA A 140 2.67 -9.62 -2.74
N ALA A 141 3.24 -10.81 -2.61
CA ALA A 141 2.98 -11.94 -3.48
C ALA A 141 1.73 -12.73 -3.08
N GLY A 142 1.07 -12.39 -1.97
CA GLY A 142 -0.14 -13.09 -1.51
C GLY A 142 0.08 -14.59 -1.34
N LYS A 143 -0.68 -15.39 -2.10
CA LYS A 143 -0.56 -16.86 -2.17
C LYS A 143 0.59 -17.36 -3.06
N GLY A 144 1.22 -16.46 -3.82
CA GLY A 144 2.32 -16.71 -4.73
C GLY A 144 2.18 -15.90 -6.02
N VAL A 145 3.30 -15.45 -6.58
CA VAL A 145 3.37 -14.66 -7.83
C VAL A 145 2.92 -15.41 -9.08
N ASP A 146 2.78 -16.73 -9.00
CA ASP A 146 2.30 -17.60 -10.09
C ASP A 146 0.81 -17.93 -9.97
N THR A 147 0.14 -17.34 -8.97
CA THR A 147 -1.30 -17.47 -8.75
C THR A 147 -2.00 -16.15 -9.05
N ASP A 148 -3.31 -16.16 -9.28
CA ASP A 148 -4.07 -14.92 -9.47
C ASP A 148 -4.29 -14.15 -8.14
N GLN A 149 -3.79 -14.66 -7.01
CA GLN A 149 -3.99 -14.11 -5.67
C GLN A 149 -2.71 -13.44 -5.15
N HIS A 150 -2.33 -12.33 -5.78
CA HIS A 150 -1.16 -11.53 -5.42
C HIS A 150 -1.37 -10.03 -5.68
N ALA A 151 -0.49 -9.18 -5.15
CA ALA A 151 -0.37 -7.76 -5.48
C ALA A 151 1.04 -7.38 -5.97
N ALA A 152 1.75 -8.33 -6.61
CA ALA A 152 3.11 -8.16 -7.15
C ALA A 152 3.11 -7.36 -8.46
N THR A 153 2.88 -6.05 -8.34
CA THR A 153 2.55 -5.17 -9.47
C THR A 153 3.71 -4.98 -10.45
N ILE A 154 4.94 -4.77 -9.98
CA ILE A 154 6.09 -4.60 -10.87
C ILE A 154 6.49 -5.92 -11.52
N GLU A 155 6.34 -7.04 -10.81
CA GLU A 155 6.76 -8.35 -11.32
C GLU A 155 5.79 -8.94 -12.37
N ARG A 156 4.49 -8.66 -12.26
CA ARG A 156 3.45 -9.28 -13.11
C ARG A 156 2.58 -8.28 -13.87
N GLY A 157 2.64 -6.99 -13.52
CA GLY A 157 1.81 -5.97 -14.14
C GLY A 157 2.31 -5.50 -15.49
N SER A 158 1.49 -4.64 -16.11
CA SER A 158 1.79 -4.00 -17.38
C SER A 158 1.51 -2.49 -17.31
N THR A 159 2.05 -1.74 -18.26
CA THR A 159 1.84 -0.28 -18.27
C THR A 159 0.39 0.06 -18.56
N GLY A 160 -0.23 0.87 -17.71
CA GLY A 160 -1.62 1.32 -17.84
C GLY A 160 -1.80 2.77 -17.40
N ILE A 161 -3.03 3.26 -17.54
CA ILE A 161 -3.45 4.57 -17.04
C ILE A 161 -4.61 4.34 -16.09
N PHE A 162 -4.39 4.60 -14.81
CA PHE A 162 -5.41 4.44 -13.77
C PHE A 162 -5.12 5.40 -12.62
N HIS A 163 -6.15 5.78 -11.87
CA HIS A 163 -6.06 6.77 -10.78
C HIS A 163 -5.33 8.08 -11.15
N GLY A 164 -5.43 8.54 -12.40
CA GLY A 164 -4.82 9.79 -12.86
C GLY A 164 -3.31 9.73 -13.12
N MET A 165 -2.72 8.53 -13.14
CA MET A 165 -1.29 8.34 -13.44
C MET A 165 -1.07 7.30 -14.53
N LYS A 166 0.01 7.48 -15.31
CA LYS A 166 0.57 6.42 -16.14
C LYS A 166 1.62 5.68 -15.32
N SER A 167 1.39 4.40 -15.06
CA SER A 167 2.27 3.56 -14.24
C SER A 167 2.11 2.08 -14.62
N ILE A 168 2.58 1.17 -13.77
CA ILE A 168 2.37 -0.28 -13.89
C ILE A 168 1.17 -0.68 -13.04
N PHE A 169 0.32 -1.55 -13.59
CA PHE A 169 -0.87 -2.09 -12.96
C PHE A 169 -1.04 -3.57 -13.27
N LEU A 170 -1.66 -4.30 -12.35
CA LEU A 170 -2.22 -5.62 -12.60
C LEU A 170 -3.54 -5.43 -13.36
N GLN A 171 -3.54 -5.85 -14.62
CA GLN A 171 -4.64 -5.63 -15.54
C GLN A 171 -4.68 -6.73 -16.59
N ASN A 172 -5.88 -7.05 -17.05
CA ASN A 172 -6.10 -8.01 -18.10
C ASN A 172 -5.83 -7.43 -19.52
N ASN A 173 -5.95 -8.28 -20.54
CA ASN A 173 -5.68 -7.91 -21.93
C ASN A 173 -6.60 -6.80 -22.48
N ASP A 174 -7.78 -6.61 -21.88
CA ASP A 174 -8.71 -5.56 -22.25
C ASP A 174 -8.42 -4.23 -21.51
N GLY A 175 -7.40 -4.21 -20.64
CA GLY A 175 -7.01 -3.05 -19.85
C GLY A 175 -7.90 -2.80 -18.62
N GLN A 176 -8.68 -3.80 -18.19
CA GLN A 176 -9.41 -3.72 -16.94
C GLN A 176 -8.49 -4.10 -15.78
N ILE A 177 -8.59 -3.37 -14.67
CA ILE A 177 -7.79 -3.60 -13.47
C ILE A 177 -8.25 -4.89 -12.80
N ASP A 178 -7.29 -5.78 -12.50
CA ASP A 178 -7.58 -7.07 -11.87
C ASP A 178 -7.79 -6.91 -10.36
N GLU A 179 -8.57 -7.83 -9.79
CA GLU A 179 -8.63 -8.00 -8.34
C GLU A 179 -7.29 -8.55 -7.83
N VAL A 180 -6.86 -8.06 -6.67
CA VAL A 180 -5.61 -8.46 -6.04
C VAL A 180 -5.86 -9.03 -4.66
N TYR A 181 -4.85 -9.69 -4.11
CA TYR A 181 -4.93 -10.26 -2.78
C TYR A 181 -3.61 -10.15 -2.03
N SER A 182 -3.70 -9.73 -0.77
CA SER A 182 -2.65 -9.80 0.23
C SER A 182 -3.27 -9.93 1.62
N ILE A 183 -2.63 -10.65 2.54
CA ILE A 183 -2.99 -10.58 3.97
C ILE A 183 -2.84 -9.16 4.54
N SER A 184 -2.00 -8.35 3.91
CA SER A 184 -1.66 -6.99 4.31
C SER A 184 -2.51 -5.97 3.57
N ALA A 185 -3.53 -5.43 4.22
CA ALA A 185 -4.42 -4.43 3.61
C ALA A 185 -3.67 -3.21 3.03
N GLY A 186 -2.55 -2.78 3.63
CA GLY A 186 -1.75 -1.67 3.10
C GLY A 186 -0.94 -1.98 1.83
N LEU A 187 -0.83 -3.26 1.44
CA LEU A 187 -0.15 -3.71 0.21
C LEU A 187 -1.13 -4.26 -0.83
N ASP A 188 -2.39 -4.43 -0.46
CA ASP A 188 -3.45 -4.98 -1.32
C ASP A 188 -3.95 -3.94 -2.33
N TYR A 189 -3.09 -3.61 -3.30
CA TYR A 189 -3.36 -2.58 -4.29
C TYR A 189 -2.81 -2.99 -5.68
N PRO A 190 -3.62 -2.88 -6.76
CA PRO A 190 -3.26 -3.40 -8.08
C PRO A 190 -2.34 -2.50 -8.90
N GLY A 191 -1.80 -1.43 -8.31
CA GLY A 191 -0.99 -0.44 -9.01
C GLY A 191 0.28 -0.10 -8.26
N ILE A 192 1.14 0.69 -8.88
CA ILE A 192 2.35 1.20 -8.22
C ILE A 192 2.59 2.66 -8.55
N GLY A 193 3.22 3.41 -7.65
CA GLY A 193 3.60 4.80 -7.89
C GLY A 193 4.55 4.94 -9.09
N PRO A 194 4.41 5.98 -9.92
CA PRO A 194 5.16 6.12 -11.18
C PRO A 194 6.67 6.26 -10.96
N GLN A 195 7.11 6.78 -9.81
CA GLN A 195 8.52 6.84 -9.46
C GLN A 195 9.11 5.43 -9.26
N HIS A 196 8.38 4.52 -8.61
CA HIS A 196 8.82 3.13 -8.45
C HIS A 196 8.89 2.41 -9.79
N ALA A 197 7.89 2.60 -10.66
CA ALA A 197 7.91 2.08 -12.03
C ALA A 197 9.13 2.62 -12.82
N ALA A 198 9.45 3.90 -12.69
CA ALA A 198 10.63 4.49 -13.33
C ALA A 198 11.96 3.91 -12.78
N LEU A 199 12.06 3.74 -11.46
CA LEU A 199 13.23 3.12 -10.83
C LEU A 199 13.41 1.65 -11.26
N ALA A 200 12.31 0.90 -11.39
CA ALA A 200 12.33 -0.48 -11.88
C ALA A 200 12.81 -0.54 -13.34
N ALA A 201 12.23 0.30 -14.21
CA ALA A 201 12.61 0.37 -15.62
C ALA A 201 14.08 0.76 -15.82
N ALA A 202 14.60 1.66 -14.99
CA ALA A 202 16.00 2.07 -14.97
C ALA A 202 16.93 1.03 -14.31
N LYS A 203 16.38 -0.06 -13.75
CA LYS A 203 17.10 -1.06 -12.93
C LYS A 203 17.85 -0.43 -11.76
N ARG A 204 17.39 0.72 -11.30
CA ARG A 204 17.97 1.40 -10.13
C ARG A 204 17.47 0.77 -8.83
N ALA A 205 16.22 0.29 -8.81
CA ALA A 205 15.66 -0.46 -7.70
C ALA A 205 15.26 -1.87 -8.15
N GLU A 206 15.44 -2.83 -7.25
CA GLU A 206 15.03 -4.23 -7.38
C GLU A 206 13.66 -4.39 -6.72
N TYR A 207 12.76 -5.18 -7.30
CA TYR A 207 11.45 -5.48 -6.71
C TYR A 207 11.26 -6.98 -6.62
N VAL A 208 10.79 -7.44 -5.47
CA VAL A 208 10.70 -8.87 -5.14
C VAL A 208 9.37 -9.18 -4.46
N GLY A 209 8.70 -10.25 -4.87
CA GLY A 209 7.50 -10.75 -4.20
C GLY A 209 7.80 -11.46 -2.88
N ILE A 210 7.00 -11.18 -1.86
CA ILE A 210 7.00 -11.87 -0.57
C ILE A 210 5.59 -12.40 -0.27
N THR A 211 5.50 -13.70 0.02
CA THR A 211 4.21 -14.36 0.27
C THR A 211 3.65 -14.06 1.66
N ASP A 212 2.35 -14.28 1.84
CA ASP A 212 1.67 -14.11 3.13
C ASP A 212 2.33 -14.94 4.23
N ASP A 213 2.69 -16.20 3.93
CA ASP A 213 3.32 -17.11 4.90
C ASP A 213 4.70 -16.60 5.35
N GLU A 214 5.46 -16.01 4.43
CA GLU A 214 6.77 -15.43 4.72
C GLU A 214 6.65 -14.16 5.56
N ALA A 215 5.70 -13.29 5.24
CA ALA A 215 5.43 -12.08 6.01
C ALA A 215 4.95 -12.42 7.43
N VAL A 216 4.03 -13.39 7.57
CA VAL A 216 3.55 -13.86 8.89
C VAL A 216 4.68 -14.50 9.70
N ALA A 217 5.54 -15.30 9.07
CA ALA A 217 6.71 -15.87 9.74
C ALA A 217 7.71 -14.78 10.20
N ALA A 218 7.88 -13.71 9.42
CA ALA A 218 8.70 -12.57 9.81
C ALA A 218 8.09 -11.75 10.95
N PHE A 219 6.76 -11.59 10.97
CA PHE A 219 6.04 -10.96 12.08
C PHE A 219 6.30 -11.71 13.39
N GLU A 220 6.11 -13.04 13.41
CA GLU A 220 6.37 -13.84 14.61
C GLU A 220 7.85 -13.79 15.02
N TYR A 221 8.77 -13.76 14.05
CA TYR A 221 10.20 -13.69 14.29
C TYR A 221 10.59 -12.39 15.00
N VAL A 222 10.24 -11.23 14.45
CA VAL A 222 10.63 -9.93 15.03
C VAL A 222 9.99 -9.73 16.41
N ALA A 223 8.75 -10.19 16.57
CA ALA A 223 8.07 -10.14 17.87
C ALA A 223 8.78 -10.97 18.94
N ARG A 224 9.35 -12.13 18.59
CA ARG A 224 10.02 -13.04 19.54
C ARG A 224 11.47 -12.67 19.81
N GLU A 225 12.22 -12.35 18.76
CA GLU A 225 13.66 -12.11 18.86
C GLU A 225 13.98 -10.67 19.32
N GLU A 226 13.26 -9.68 18.79
CA GLU A 226 13.54 -8.26 19.03
C GLU A 226 12.51 -7.58 19.94
N GLY A 227 11.42 -8.27 20.29
CA GLY A 227 10.33 -7.70 21.09
C GLY A 227 9.55 -6.58 20.40
N ILE A 228 9.65 -6.48 19.07
CA ILE A 228 8.99 -5.44 18.28
C ILE A 228 7.79 -6.04 17.55
N ILE A 229 6.61 -5.45 17.75
CA ILE A 229 5.40 -5.78 16.99
C ILE A 229 5.34 -4.88 15.76
N ALA A 230 5.96 -5.31 14.67
CA ALA A 230 5.98 -4.58 13.40
C ALA A 230 4.68 -4.82 12.60
N ALA A 231 4.29 -3.84 11.78
CA ALA A 231 3.16 -4.00 10.87
C ALA A 231 3.39 -5.15 9.88
N ILE A 232 2.32 -5.85 9.49
CA ILE A 232 2.44 -6.96 8.53
C ILE A 232 2.99 -6.48 7.17
N GLU A 233 2.71 -5.23 6.79
CA GLU A 233 3.34 -4.54 5.66
C GLU A 233 4.86 -4.57 5.81
N SER A 234 5.38 -4.04 6.93
CA SER A 234 6.83 -3.98 7.22
C SER A 234 7.47 -5.36 7.27
N CYS A 235 6.71 -6.37 7.71
CA CYS A 235 7.19 -7.75 7.79
C CYS A 235 7.48 -8.36 6.42
N HIS A 236 6.93 -7.82 5.32
CA HIS A 236 7.36 -8.22 3.97
C HIS A 236 8.82 -7.83 3.72
N ALA A 237 9.23 -6.62 4.12
CA ALA A 237 10.62 -6.18 4.03
C ALA A 237 11.53 -7.02 4.92
N VAL A 238 11.13 -7.27 6.16
CA VAL A 238 11.89 -8.11 7.11
C VAL A 238 12.05 -9.54 6.57
N ALA A 239 10.99 -10.13 6.03
CA ALA A 239 11.05 -11.48 5.45
C ALA A 239 12.11 -11.55 4.35
N TYR A 240 12.19 -10.54 3.49
CA TYR A 240 13.23 -10.48 2.48
C TYR A 240 14.62 -10.25 3.08
N VAL A 241 14.77 -9.39 4.09
CA VAL A 241 16.05 -9.20 4.79
C VAL A 241 16.57 -10.52 5.36
N ARG A 242 15.71 -11.37 5.91
CA ARG A 242 16.09 -12.70 6.40
C ARG A 242 16.59 -13.64 5.31
N LYS A 243 16.17 -13.45 4.05
CA LYS A 243 16.69 -14.17 2.88
C LYS A 243 17.99 -13.56 2.36
N LEU A 244 18.08 -12.23 2.38
CA LEU A 244 19.20 -11.47 1.83
C LEU A 244 20.44 -11.54 2.74
N ALA A 245 20.29 -11.34 4.05
CA ALA A 245 21.40 -11.25 4.99
C ALA A 245 22.38 -12.44 4.95
N PRO A 246 21.94 -13.71 4.87
CA PRO A 246 22.84 -14.86 4.74
C PRO A 246 23.70 -14.86 3.47
N THR A 247 23.31 -14.11 2.44
CA THR A 247 24.05 -13.99 1.17
C THR A 247 25.07 -12.84 1.17
N MET A 248 25.02 -11.98 2.19
CA MET A 248 25.88 -10.81 2.31
C MET A 248 27.10 -11.11 3.17
N ARG A 249 28.16 -10.31 2.99
CA ARG A 249 29.34 -10.42 3.84
C ARG A 249 29.04 -9.88 5.24
N PRO A 250 29.71 -10.38 6.29
CA PRO A 250 29.46 -9.93 7.67
C PRO A 250 29.71 -8.44 7.93
N ASP A 251 30.51 -7.77 7.08
CA ASP A 251 30.80 -6.34 7.19
C ASP A 251 29.76 -5.43 6.53
N GLN A 252 28.82 -6.00 5.76
CA GLN A 252 27.82 -5.23 5.03
C GLN A 252 26.63 -4.83 5.90
N ILE A 253 26.03 -3.69 5.56
CA ILE A 253 24.93 -3.10 6.31
C ILE A 253 23.64 -3.12 5.48
N ILE A 254 22.57 -3.60 6.11
CA ILE A 254 21.21 -3.54 5.57
C ILE A 254 20.39 -2.59 6.45
N VAL A 255 19.71 -1.63 5.82
CA VAL A 255 18.67 -0.84 6.48
C VAL A 255 17.32 -1.39 6.05
N CYS A 256 16.51 -1.82 7.03
CA CYS A 256 15.14 -2.24 6.81
C CYS A 256 14.18 -1.17 7.32
N ASN A 257 13.33 -0.64 6.44
CA ASN A 257 12.34 0.35 6.85
C ASN A 257 11.13 -0.32 7.51
N LEU A 258 10.99 -0.15 8.83
CA LEU A 258 9.79 -0.58 9.56
C LEU A 258 8.73 0.52 9.47
N SER A 259 7.94 0.45 8.41
CA SER A 259 6.93 1.45 8.03
C SER A 259 5.82 1.68 9.07
N GLY A 260 5.57 0.74 9.98
CA GLY A 260 4.57 0.92 11.02
C GLY A 260 4.57 -0.16 12.09
N ARG A 261 3.72 0.03 13.10
CA ARG A 261 3.47 -0.91 14.20
C ARG A 261 2.32 -1.86 13.86
N GLY A 262 2.41 -3.08 14.38
CA GLY A 262 1.51 -4.20 14.04
C GLY A 262 0.35 -4.42 14.99
N ASP A 263 0.04 -3.49 15.90
CA ASP A 263 -1.11 -3.62 16.82
C ASP A 263 -2.41 -3.92 16.07
N LYS A 264 -2.60 -3.30 14.90
CA LYS A 264 -3.76 -3.51 14.01
C LYS A 264 -3.83 -4.92 13.41
N ASP A 265 -2.69 -5.61 13.32
CA ASP A 265 -2.54 -6.86 12.58
C ASP A 265 -2.60 -8.11 13.48
N VAL A 266 -2.42 -7.95 14.80
CA VAL A 266 -2.35 -9.08 15.76
C VAL A 266 -3.56 -10.01 15.63
N ALA A 267 -4.76 -9.45 15.54
CA ALA A 267 -5.99 -10.24 15.41
C ALA A 267 -6.08 -10.96 14.05
N ALA A 268 -5.75 -10.28 12.95
CA ALA A 268 -5.75 -10.90 11.63
C ALA A 268 -4.74 -12.06 11.55
N ILE A 269 -3.53 -11.86 12.07
CA ILE A 269 -2.45 -12.85 12.06
C ILE A 269 -2.79 -14.04 12.96
N ALA A 270 -3.34 -13.82 14.14
CA ALA A 270 -3.75 -14.92 15.00
C ALA A 270 -4.88 -15.75 14.37
N ARG A 271 -5.86 -15.15 13.69
CA ARG A 271 -6.87 -15.87 12.91
C ARG A 271 -6.25 -16.64 11.74
N TYR A 272 -5.31 -16.02 11.01
CA TYR A 272 -4.58 -16.67 9.91
C TYR A 272 -3.83 -17.92 10.38
N ARG A 273 -3.27 -17.89 11.60
CA ARG A 273 -2.58 -19.04 12.24
C ARG A 273 -3.55 -20.05 12.88
N GLY A 274 -4.85 -19.90 12.68
CA GLY A 274 -5.87 -20.80 13.20
C GLY A 274 -6.16 -20.65 14.70
N LYS A 275 -5.72 -19.55 15.33
CA LYS A 275 -6.08 -19.27 16.73
C LYS A 275 -7.47 -18.65 16.80
N LYS A 276 -8.30 -19.18 17.70
CA LYS A 276 -9.57 -18.55 18.08
C LYS A 276 -9.28 -17.38 19.00
N ILE A 277 -9.59 -16.19 18.53
CA ILE A 277 -9.57 -14.94 19.29
C ILE A 277 -11.03 -14.55 19.47
N TYR A 278 -11.43 -14.25 20.70
CA TYR A 278 -12.79 -13.80 20.97
C TYR A 278 -12.97 -12.40 20.37
N ASP A 279 -14.09 -12.20 19.66
CA ASP A 279 -14.48 -10.91 19.10
C ASP A 279 -14.83 -9.90 20.20
#